data_AF-A0A850A3X7-F1
#
_entry.id   AF-A0A850A3X7-F1
#
_cell.length_a   1.000
_cell.length_b   1.000
_cell.length_c   1.000
_cell.angle_alpha   90.00
_cell.angle_beta   90.00
_cell.angle_gamma   90.00
#
_symmetry.space_group_name_H-M   'P 1'
#
loop_
_entity.id
_entity.type
_entity.pdbx_description
1 polymer ?
#
loop_
_entity_poly.entity_id
_entity_poly.type
_entity_poly.pdbx_seq_one_letter_code
_entity_poly.pdbx_strand_id
1 'polypeptide(L)'
;GPLIRVHPPAGAPAPALAHAIHHPFTPQVTLAGWQGTLRQPRSGPSLRVSLAWQVAAPPPADFKISARLLAADGALLAQTDDFPVHNTYPPSRWRGGEVVIDGYDLPLAAVPAGPVSLLILLYAPADGREIGRWQGEMGQMY
;
A
#
# COMPACT_ATOMS: atom_id res chain seq x y z
N GLY A 1 20.13 -0.06 -0.56
CA GLY A 1 19.18 -0.37 0.52
C GLY A 1 17.88 0.37 0.26
N PRO A 2 16.71 -0.12 0.72
CA PRO A 2 15.47 0.60 0.52
C PRO A 2 15.52 1.92 1.30
N LEU A 3 15.25 3.03 0.63
CA LEU A 3 15.21 4.36 1.23
C LEU A 3 13.91 4.49 2.02
N ILE A 4 13.98 4.27 3.33
CA ILE A 4 12.93 4.73 4.26
C ILE A 4 13.16 6.23 4.45
N ARG A 5 12.33 7.07 3.84
CA ARG A 5 12.33 8.51 4.13
C ARG A 5 11.26 8.79 5.16
N VAL A 6 11.67 8.88 6.43
CA VAL A 6 10.85 9.46 7.51
C VAL A 6 11.10 10.97 7.53
N HIS A 7 10.17 11.75 6.96
CA HIS A 7 10.01 13.22 6.94
C HIS A 7 11.15 14.15 6.46
N PRO A 8 10.80 15.15 5.62
CA PRO A 8 11.15 16.56 5.85
C PRO A 8 10.03 17.25 6.66
N PRO A 9 10.30 18.38 7.33
CA PRO A 9 9.28 19.15 8.04
C PRO A 9 8.19 19.66 7.08
N ALA A 10 7.03 20.03 7.65
CA ALA A 10 5.87 20.55 6.93
C ALA A 10 6.26 21.48 5.77
N GLY A 11 5.94 21.09 4.54
CA GLY A 11 6.16 21.91 3.34
C GLY A 11 6.76 21.20 2.13
N ALA A 12 7.35 20.00 2.29
CA ALA A 12 7.75 19.21 1.13
C ALA A 12 6.53 18.43 0.60
N PRO A 13 6.15 18.57 -0.68
CA PRO A 13 5.12 17.72 -1.24
C PRO A 13 5.57 16.26 -1.11
N ALA A 14 4.68 15.40 -0.62
CA ALA A 14 4.87 13.96 -0.73
C ALA A 14 5.27 13.62 -2.18
N PRO A 15 6.13 12.62 -2.42
CA PRO A 15 6.38 12.19 -3.80
C PRO A 15 5.02 11.97 -4.45
N ALA A 16 4.77 12.69 -5.55
CA ALA A 16 3.51 12.58 -6.27
C ALA A 16 3.43 11.16 -6.83
N LEU A 17 2.83 10.26 -6.06
CA LEU A 17 2.46 8.95 -6.56
C LEU A 17 1.49 9.16 -7.72
N ALA A 18 1.55 8.27 -8.71
CA ALA A 18 0.82 8.43 -9.97
C ALA A 18 -0.68 8.66 -9.76
N HIS A 19 -1.26 8.04 -8.74
CA HIS A 19 -2.67 8.17 -8.40
C HIS A 19 -2.82 8.81 -7.03
N ALA A 20 -3.08 10.11 -7.00
CA ALA A 20 -3.50 10.81 -5.78
C ALA A 20 -4.98 10.52 -5.50
N ILE A 21 -5.29 10.11 -4.28
CA ILE A 21 -6.66 9.82 -3.83
C ILE A 21 -6.83 10.31 -2.39
N HIS A 22 -8.06 10.37 -1.90
CA HIS A 22 -8.34 10.62 -0.50
C HIS A 22 -9.30 9.54 0.00
N HIS A 23 -8.77 8.44 0.52
CA HIS A 23 -9.57 7.34 1.05
C HIS A 23 -9.29 7.12 2.55
N PRO A 24 -10.18 7.58 3.44
CA PRO A 24 -10.02 7.36 4.87
C PRO A 24 -10.27 5.88 5.22
N PHE A 25 -9.32 5.26 5.91
CA PHE A 25 -9.51 3.92 6.51
C PHE A 25 -9.95 4.02 7.97
N THR A 26 -9.45 5.05 8.66
CA THR A 26 -9.80 5.41 10.04
C THR A 26 -9.81 6.93 10.16
N PRO A 27 -10.30 7.52 11.27
CA PRO A 27 -10.14 8.95 11.51
C PRO A 27 -8.68 9.43 11.51
N GLN A 28 -7.72 8.53 11.80
CA GLN A 28 -6.30 8.84 11.91
C GLN A 28 -5.51 8.62 10.62
N VAL A 29 -5.96 7.70 9.77
CA VAL A 29 -5.18 7.20 8.62
C VAL A 29 -5.99 7.25 7.35
N THR A 30 -5.46 7.98 6.37
CA THR A 30 -6.00 8.13 5.03
C THR A 30 -4.97 7.66 4.01
N LEU A 31 -5.41 6.86 3.04
CA LEU A 31 -4.61 6.59 1.85
C LEU A 31 -4.69 7.82 0.94
N ALA A 32 -3.56 8.51 0.79
CA ALA A 32 -3.41 9.76 0.03
C ALA A 32 -2.95 9.52 -1.41
N GLY A 33 -2.42 8.34 -1.71
CA GLY A 33 -2.06 7.98 -3.07
C GLY A 33 -1.43 6.60 -3.17
N TRP A 34 -1.31 6.12 -4.40
CA TRP A 34 -0.68 4.85 -4.71
C TRP A 34 -0.04 4.87 -6.09
N GLN A 35 0.88 3.94 -6.31
CA GLN A 35 1.51 3.68 -7.60
C GLN A 35 1.83 2.20 -7.74
N GLY A 36 1.41 1.58 -8.83
CA GLY A 36 1.88 0.27 -9.25
C GLY A 36 3.02 0.41 -10.25
N THR A 37 4.06 -0.42 -10.14
CA THR A 37 5.16 -0.49 -11.11
C THR A 37 5.51 -1.94 -11.36
N LEU A 38 5.23 -2.43 -12.56
CA LEU A 38 5.63 -3.76 -13.00
C LEU A 38 7.15 -3.82 -13.11
N ARG A 39 7.75 -4.85 -12.51
CA ARG A 39 9.16 -5.19 -12.61
C ARG A 39 9.28 -6.59 -13.18
N GLN A 40 10.26 -6.79 -14.06
CA GLN A 40 10.51 -8.10 -14.68
C GLN A 40 11.98 -8.50 -14.49
N PRO A 41 12.43 -8.73 -13.24
CA PRO A 41 13.75 -9.28 -13.01
C PRO A 41 13.85 -10.72 -13.56
N ARG A 42 15.08 -11.23 -13.72
CA ARG A 42 15.33 -12.60 -14.20
C ARG A 42 14.68 -13.69 -13.34
N SER A 43 14.37 -13.40 -12.08
CA SER A 43 13.71 -14.31 -11.15
C SER A 43 12.19 -14.43 -11.34
N GLY A 44 11.60 -13.68 -12.27
CA GLY A 44 10.16 -13.66 -12.52
C GLY A 44 9.53 -12.28 -12.29
N PRO A 45 8.35 -12.00 -12.86
CA PRO A 45 7.70 -10.71 -12.75
C PRO A 45 7.23 -10.41 -11.31
N SER A 46 7.23 -9.13 -10.94
CA SER A 46 6.66 -8.65 -9.70
C SER A 46 6.05 -7.27 -9.88
N LEU A 47 4.97 -6.99 -9.15
CA LEU A 47 4.40 -5.65 -9.08
C LEU A 47 4.89 -4.98 -7.79
N ARG A 48 5.61 -3.86 -7.90
CA ARG A 48 5.81 -2.98 -6.74
C ARG A 48 4.63 -2.06 -6.60
N VAL A 49 3.97 -2.11 -5.46
CA VAL A 49 2.95 -1.16 -5.03
C VAL A 49 3.57 -0.21 -4.03
N SER A 50 3.59 1.08 -4.35
CA SER A 50 3.94 2.14 -3.41
C SER A 50 2.66 2.80 -2.90
N LEU A 51 2.56 3.03 -1.60
CA LEU A 51 1.41 3.66 -0.93
C LEU A 51 1.89 4.92 -0.19
N ALA A 52 1.07 5.97 -0.20
CA ALA A 52 1.27 7.16 0.61
C ALA A 52 0.14 7.29 1.63
N TRP A 53 0.48 7.25 2.90
CA TRP A 53 -0.46 7.37 4.02
C TRP A 53 -0.36 8.76 4.63
N GLN A 54 -1.47 9.50 4.64
CA GLN A 54 -1.60 10.74 5.41
C GLN A 54 -2.07 10.39 6.82
N VAL A 55 -1.34 10.86 7.81
CA VAL A 55 -1.60 10.57 9.23
C VAL A 55 -2.11 11.83 9.91
N ALA A 56 -3.35 11.83 10.37
CA ALA A 56 -3.95 12.94 11.11
C ALA A 56 -3.52 12.93 12.58
N ALA A 57 -3.42 11.75 13.18
CA ALA A 57 -2.98 11.52 14.56
C ALA A 57 -2.40 10.11 14.70
N PRO A 58 -1.64 9.80 15.76
CA PRO A 58 -1.14 8.45 16.00
C PRO A 58 -2.28 7.42 16.02
N PRO A 59 -2.21 6.34 15.21
CA PRO A 59 -3.13 5.21 15.29
C PRO A 59 -3.17 4.61 16.70
N PRO A 60 -4.35 4.28 17.26
CA PRO A 60 -4.48 3.75 18.61
C PRO A 60 -3.99 2.29 18.76
N ALA A 61 -3.79 1.59 17.65
CA ALA A 61 -3.30 0.22 17.60
C ALA A 61 -2.54 -0.04 16.30
N ASP A 62 -1.64 -1.01 16.33
CA ASP A 62 -0.97 -1.51 15.13
C ASP A 62 -1.92 -2.32 14.24
N PHE A 63 -1.72 -2.18 12.94
CA PHE A 63 -2.40 -2.92 11.90
C PHE A 63 -1.39 -3.43 10.88
N LYS A 64 -1.77 -4.49 10.18
CA LYS A 64 -1.07 -4.96 8.98
C LYS A 64 -1.79 -4.47 7.73
N ILE A 65 -1.04 -4.36 6.65
CA ILE A 65 -1.54 -4.09 5.32
C ILE A 65 -1.49 -5.40 4.52
N SER A 66 -2.60 -5.77 3.89
CA SER A 66 -2.63 -6.75 2.81
C SER A 66 -2.78 -6.00 1.49
N ALA A 67 -1.73 -6.03 0.66
CA ALA A 67 -1.76 -5.53 -0.70
C ALA A 67 -2.04 -6.71 -1.63
N ARG A 68 -3.12 -6.64 -2.40
CA ARG A 68 -3.61 -7.73 -3.25
C ARG A 68 -3.82 -7.27 -4.66
N LEU A 69 -3.39 -8.08 -5.62
CA LEU A 69 -3.72 -7.90 -7.02
C LEU A 69 -4.80 -8.90 -7.41
N LEU A 70 -5.88 -8.39 -8.00
CA LEU A 70 -7.02 -9.19 -8.42
C LEU A 70 -7.18 -9.12 -9.94
N ALA A 71 -7.57 -10.23 -10.55
CA ALA A 71 -8.04 -10.28 -11.93
C ALA A 71 -9.45 -9.68 -12.07
N ALA A 72 -9.89 -9.47 -13.31
CA ALA A 72 -11.21 -8.92 -13.62
C ALA A 72 -12.40 -9.74 -13.07
N ASP A 73 -12.23 -11.05 -12.91
CA ASP A 73 -13.22 -11.95 -12.30
C ASP A 73 -13.13 -12.00 -10.76
N GLY A 74 -12.25 -11.20 -10.16
CA GLY A 74 -11.98 -11.17 -8.72
C GLY A 74 -11.00 -12.22 -8.24
N ALA A 75 -10.42 -13.05 -9.12
CA ALA A 75 -9.43 -14.05 -8.72
C ALA A 75 -8.16 -13.38 -8.17
N LEU A 76 -7.65 -13.91 -7.05
CA LEU A 76 -6.42 -13.43 -6.44
C LEU A 76 -5.21 -13.84 -7.30
N LEU A 77 -4.51 -12.86 -7.85
CA LEU A 77 -3.31 -13.08 -8.68
C LEU A 77 -2.04 -13.05 -7.83
N ALA A 78 -1.96 -12.16 -6.85
CA ALA A 78 -0.86 -12.06 -5.92
C ALA A 78 -1.28 -11.32 -4.65
N GLN A 79 -0.61 -11.60 -3.53
CA GLN A 79 -0.74 -10.82 -2.31
C GLN A 79 0.55 -10.74 -1.53
N THR A 80 0.68 -9.67 -0.75
CA THR A 80 1.69 -9.52 0.29
C THR A 80 1.05 -8.92 1.54
N ASP A 81 1.36 -9.52 2.69
CA ASP A 81 0.78 -9.20 3.99
C ASP A 81 1.88 -8.82 4.98
N ASP A 82 2.04 -7.53 5.27
CA ASP A 82 3.16 -7.04 6.08
C ASP A 82 2.74 -5.96 7.07
N PHE A 83 3.56 -5.73 8.08
CA PHE A 83 3.52 -4.48 8.83
C PHE A 83 4.06 -3.35 7.95
N PRO A 84 3.51 -2.13 8.07
CA PRO A 84 3.98 -1.00 7.28
C PRO A 84 5.49 -0.80 7.34
N VAL A 85 6.02 -0.34 6.21
CA VAL A 85 7.45 -0.06 6.01
C VAL A 85 8.29 -1.31 6.30
N HIS A 86 7.84 -2.47 5.80
CA HIS A 86 8.51 -3.76 5.97
C HIS A 86 8.86 -4.08 7.42
N ASN A 87 7.88 -3.91 8.32
CA ASN A 87 8.02 -4.18 9.76
C ASN A 87 9.08 -3.32 10.49
N THR A 88 9.49 -2.19 9.91
CA THR A 88 10.47 -1.28 10.54
C THR A 88 9.84 -0.02 11.14
N TYR A 89 8.63 0.35 10.71
CA TYR A 89 7.91 1.53 11.20
C TYR A 89 6.42 1.24 11.43
N PRO A 90 6.10 0.58 12.56
CA PRO A 90 4.73 0.18 12.87
C PRO A 90 3.78 1.38 13.05
N PRO A 91 2.47 1.24 12.75
CA PRO A 91 1.49 2.31 12.82
C PRO A 91 1.47 3.10 14.13
N SER A 92 1.63 2.42 15.28
CA SER A 92 1.67 3.05 16.60
C SER A 92 2.79 4.07 16.79
N ARG A 93 3.82 4.06 15.93
CA ARG A 93 4.90 5.06 15.94
C ARG A 93 4.61 6.25 15.02
N TRP A 94 3.58 6.17 14.20
CA TRP A 94 3.22 7.24 13.30
C TRP A 94 2.77 8.48 14.09
N ARG A 95 3.10 9.66 13.56
CA ARG A 95 2.87 10.97 14.15
C ARG A 95 1.77 11.70 13.39
N GLY A 96 1.02 12.54 14.10
CA GLY A 96 0.05 13.42 13.44
C GLY A 96 0.74 14.43 12.52
N GLY A 97 0.12 14.72 11.38
CA GLY A 97 0.63 15.61 10.34
C GLY A 97 1.63 14.95 9.38
N GLU A 98 1.98 13.69 9.61
CA GLU A 98 3.03 12.99 8.89
C GLU A 98 2.50 12.32 7.61
N VAL A 99 3.34 12.21 6.57
CA VAL A 99 3.10 11.33 5.41
C VAL A 99 4.07 10.15 5.44
N VAL A 100 3.54 8.94 5.48
CA VAL A 100 4.33 7.69 5.45
C VAL A 100 4.28 7.09 4.05
N ILE A 101 5.46 6.91 3.44
CA ILE A 101 5.59 6.20 2.18
C ILE A 101 5.96 4.75 2.46
N ASP A 102 5.21 3.84 1.86
CA ASP A 102 5.30 2.41 2.10
C ASP A 102 5.34 1.63 0.77
N GLY A 103 5.93 0.44 0.77
CA GLY A 103 6.18 -0.32 -0.45
C GLY A 103 5.94 -1.82 -0.27
N TYR A 104 5.23 -2.42 -1.21
CA TYR A 104 4.89 -3.85 -1.22
C TYR A 104 5.32 -4.46 -2.54
N ASP A 105 6.08 -5.54 -2.50
CA ASP A 105 6.41 -6.31 -3.69
C ASP A 105 5.47 -7.52 -3.77
N LEU A 106 4.68 -7.58 -4.83
CA LEU A 106 3.75 -8.67 -5.11
C LEU A 106 4.38 -9.56 -6.19
N PRO A 107 4.91 -10.75 -5.83
CA PRO A 107 5.45 -11.68 -6.83
C PRO A 107 4.32 -12.21 -7.72
N LEU A 108 4.54 -12.19 -9.03
CA LEU A 108 3.56 -12.63 -10.03
C LEU A 108 4.04 -13.94 -10.67
N ALA A 109 3.13 -14.88 -10.87
CA ALA A 109 3.43 -16.10 -11.64
C ALA A 109 3.66 -15.79 -13.13
N ALA A 110 2.91 -14.83 -13.67
CA ALA A 110 3.05 -14.28 -15.01
C ALA A 110 2.49 -12.85 -15.03
N VAL A 111 2.84 -12.06 -16.04
CA VAL A 111 2.21 -10.75 -16.26
C VAL A 111 0.74 -10.99 -16.65
N PRO A 112 -0.24 -10.42 -15.92
CA PRO A 112 -1.65 -10.62 -16.23
C PRO A 112 -1.98 -10.09 -17.62
N ALA A 113 -2.67 -10.91 -18.44
CA ALA A 113 -3.08 -10.58 -19.80
C ALA A 113 -4.48 -9.93 -19.88
N GLY A 114 -4.99 -9.41 -18.76
CA GLY A 114 -6.25 -8.69 -18.71
C GLY A 114 -6.21 -7.56 -17.68
N PRO A 115 -7.31 -6.79 -17.56
CA PRO A 115 -7.40 -5.75 -16.57
C PRO A 115 -7.33 -6.34 -15.16
N VAL A 116 -6.70 -5.57 -14.27
CA VAL A 116 -6.50 -5.92 -12.87
C VAL A 116 -6.92 -4.78 -11.96
N SER A 117 -7.24 -5.13 -10.72
CA SER A 117 -7.48 -4.16 -9.65
C SER A 117 -6.55 -4.41 -8.47
N LEU A 118 -6.19 -3.32 -7.80
CA LEU A 118 -5.44 -3.31 -6.56
C LEU A 118 -6.41 -3.22 -5.39
N LEU A 119 -6.34 -4.16 -4.47
CA LEU A 119 -7.08 -4.16 -3.20
C LEU A 119 -6.09 -3.96 -2.05
N ILE A 120 -6.33 -2.92 -1.24
CA ILE A 120 -5.61 -2.63 -0.01
C ILE A 120 -6.54 -2.85 1.17
N LEU A 121 -6.13 -3.69 2.11
CA LEU A 121 -6.86 -4.03 3.33
C LEU A 121 -6.00 -3.67 4.55
N LEU A 122 -6.56 -2.90 5.48
CA LEU A 122 -6.01 -2.79 6.83
C LEU A 122 -6.71 -3.80 7.74
N TYR A 123 -5.94 -4.56 8.50
CA TYR A 123 -6.49 -5.53 9.45
C TYR A 123 -5.71 -5.57 10.76
N ALA A 124 -6.42 -5.90 11.84
CA ALA A 124 -5.84 -6.11 13.14
C ALA A 124 -5.08 -7.45 13.16
N PRO A 125 -3.78 -7.48 13.51
CA PRO A 125 -2.99 -8.70 13.47
C PRO A 125 -3.40 -9.73 14.53
N ALA A 126 -4.07 -9.31 15.60
CA ALA A 126 -4.43 -10.17 16.73
C ALA A 126 -5.54 -11.16 16.39
N ASP A 127 -6.52 -10.75 15.59
CA ASP A 127 -7.75 -11.51 15.30
C ASP A 127 -8.11 -11.53 13.81
N GLY A 128 -7.31 -10.88 12.95
CA GLY A 128 -7.57 -10.77 11.51
C GLY A 128 -8.74 -9.86 11.18
N ARG A 129 -9.29 -9.12 12.15
CA ARG A 129 -10.44 -8.26 11.93
C ARG A 129 -10.11 -7.14 10.97
N GLU A 130 -10.95 -6.98 9.95
CA GLU A 130 -10.84 -5.87 9.03
C GLU A 130 -11.09 -4.53 9.74
N ILE A 131 -10.22 -3.57 9.45
CA ILE A 131 -10.34 -2.18 9.87
C ILE A 131 -10.96 -1.36 8.73
N GLY A 132 -10.54 -1.63 7.50
CA GLY A 132 -11.13 -1.05 6.31
C GLY A 132 -10.41 -1.53 5.05
N ARG A 133 -11.04 -1.28 3.91
CA ARG A 133 -10.50 -1.63 2.60
C ARG A 133 -10.67 -0.50 1.58
N TRP A 134 -9.82 -0.56 0.56
CA TRP A 134 -9.93 0.24 -0.65
C TRP A 134 -9.61 -0.64 -1.85
N GLN A 135 -10.36 -0.51 -2.94
CA GLN A 135 -10.08 -1.17 -4.21
C GLN A 135 -10.06 -0.14 -5.33
N GLY A 136 -9.04 -0.20 -6.18
CA GLY A 136 -8.91 0.66 -7.35
C GLY A 136 -8.52 -0.13 -8.59
N GLU A 137 -9.11 0.23 -9.73
CA GLU A 137 -8.73 -0.31 -11.02
C GLU A 137 -7.31 0.15 -11.39
N MET A 138 -6.46 -0.80 -11.77
CA MET A 138 -5.16 -0.51 -12.40
C MET A 138 -5.26 -0.55 -13.92
N GLY A 139 -6.26 -1.23 -14.47
CA GLY A 139 -6.40 -1.46 -15.90
C GLY A 139 -5.43 -2.54 -16.40
N GLN A 140 -5.03 -2.44 -17.67
CA GLN A 140 -4.09 -3.37 -18.30
C GLN A 140 -2.67 -3.05 -17.82
N MET A 141 -1.81 -4.07 -17.63
CA MET A 141 -0.41 -3.86 -17.21
C MET A 141 0.57 -3.64 -18.39
N TYR A 142 0.06 -3.21 -19.56
CA TYR A 142 0.82 -2.95 -20.81
C TYR A 142 0.26 -1.77 -21.58
#